data_AF-A0AAV2J1I7-F1
#
_entry.id   AF-A0AAV2J1I7-F1
#
_cell.length_a   1.000
_cell.length_b   1.000
_cell.length_c   1.000
_cell.angle_alpha   90.00
_cell.angle_beta   90.00
_cell.angle_gamma   90.00
#
_symmetry.space_group_name_H-M   'P 1'
#
loop_
_entity.id
_entity.type
_entity.pdbx_description
1 polymer ?
#
loop_
_entity_poly.entity_id
_entity_poly.type
_entity_poly.pdbx_seq_one_letter_code
_entity_poly.pdbx_strand_id
1 'polypeptide(L)'
;MSHGKRGAVYGVDDDELQIDNIYEHLSTKNCPELVDKPKIIMIQACRGGIHNAVGGDIEEDTIRFLHKEKDFIALLSCTPVEL
;
A
#
# COMPACT_ATOMS: atom_id res chain seq x y z
N MET A 1 0.16 5.23 -9.11
CA MET A 1 -1.05 4.52 -9.60
C MET A 1 -0.57 3.33 -10.38
N SER A 2 -0.94 2.11 -9.96
CA SER A 2 -0.52 0.86 -10.62
C SER A 2 -1.61 -0.21 -10.45
N HIS A 3 -1.40 -1.39 -11.02
CA HIS A 3 -2.07 -2.59 -10.52
C HIS A 3 -1.50 -3.00 -9.16
N GLY A 4 -2.26 -3.75 -8.40
CA GLY A 4 -1.77 -4.32 -7.16
C GLY A 4 -2.66 -5.41 -6.61
N LYS A 5 -2.26 -5.90 -5.45
CA LYS A 5 -3.01 -6.85 -4.65
C LYS A 5 -2.93 -6.42 -3.18
N ARG A 6 -3.45 -7.25 -2.28
CA ARG A 6 -3.35 -6.97 -0.85
C ARG A 6 -1.89 -6.94 -0.40
N GLY A 7 -1.48 -5.80 0.16
CA GLY A 7 -0.13 -5.60 0.71
C GLY A 7 0.98 -5.33 -0.30
N ALA A 8 0.68 -5.29 -1.61
CA ALA A 8 1.70 -5.11 -2.65
C ALA A 8 1.20 -4.32 -3.86
N VAL A 9 2.13 -3.62 -4.50
CA VAL A 9 1.94 -2.88 -5.76
C VAL A 9 2.81 -3.53 -6.82
N TYR A 10 2.31 -3.67 -8.05
CA TYR A 10 3.10 -4.23 -9.15
C TYR A 10 3.95 -3.16 -9.85
N GLY A 11 5.17 -3.54 -10.21
CA GLY A 11 6.06 -2.84 -11.12
C GLY A 11 5.64 -3.01 -12.58
N VAL A 12 6.37 -2.36 -13.48
CA VAL A 12 6.13 -2.45 -14.94
C VAL A 12 6.54 -3.80 -15.53
N ASP A 13 7.37 -4.53 -14.79
CA ASP A 13 7.90 -5.86 -15.02
C ASP A 13 7.06 -6.96 -14.32
N ASP A 14 5.88 -6.60 -13.81
CA ASP A 14 5.01 -7.45 -12.98
C ASP A 14 5.65 -7.90 -11.64
N ASP A 15 6.80 -7.32 -11.26
CA ASP A 15 7.42 -7.57 -9.95
C ASP A 15 6.63 -6.92 -8.82
N GLU A 16 6.66 -7.57 -7.65
CA GLU A 16 5.91 -7.13 -6.48
C GLU A 16 6.74 -6.23 -5.55
N LEU A 17 6.32 -4.97 -5.39
CA LEU A 17 6.75 -4.13 -4.29
C LEU A 17 5.82 -4.32 -3.09
N GLN A 18 6.30 -5.01 -2.07
CA GLN A 18 5.59 -5.12 -0.79
C GLN A 18 5.50 -3.72 -0.15
N ILE A 19 4.30 -3.33 0.29
CA ILE A 19 4.07 -2.03 0.94
C ILE A 19 4.93 -1.91 2.21
N ASP A 20 5.16 -3.03 2.90
CA ASP A 20 6.04 -3.09 4.07
C ASP A 20 7.47 -2.64 3.78
N ASN A 21 7.98 -2.89 2.57
CA ASN A 21 9.30 -2.45 2.18
C ASN A 21 9.37 -0.91 2.09
N ILE A 22 8.26 -0.23 1.78
CA ILE A 22 8.20 1.23 1.73
C ILE A 22 8.42 1.80 3.14
N TYR A 23 7.73 1.26 4.16
CA TYR A 23 7.94 1.66 5.55
C TYR A 23 9.36 1.38 6.01
N GLU A 24 9.90 0.19 5.69
CA GLU A 24 11.27 -0.17 6.05
C GLU A 24 12.28 0.81 5.44
N HIS A 25 12.18 1.14 4.15
CA HIS A 25 13.11 2.06 3.49
C HIS A 25 13.06 3.47 4.08
N LEU A 26 11.87 3.91 4.48
CA LEU A 26 11.65 5.23 5.05
C LEU A 26 11.81 5.27 6.58
N SER A 27 12.16 4.15 7.21
CA SER A 27 12.30 4.02 8.66
C SER A 27 13.32 4.97 9.26
N THR A 28 13.27 5.20 10.57
CA THR A 28 14.29 5.99 11.28
C THR A 28 15.69 5.42 11.09
N LYS A 29 15.81 4.08 11.03
CA LYS A 29 17.09 3.39 10.84
C LYS A 29 17.62 3.59 9.43
N ASN A 30 16.77 3.45 8.42
CA ASN A 30 17.19 3.43 7.02
C ASN A 30 17.14 4.82 6.36
N CYS A 31 16.37 5.76 6.92
CA CYS A 31 16.30 7.15 6.48
C CYS A 31 16.38 8.13 7.67
N PRO A 32 17.59 8.30 8.26
CA PRO A 32 17.80 9.19 9.41
C PRO A 32 17.42 10.65 9.16
N GLU A 33 17.47 11.09 7.90
CA GLU A 33 17.13 12.46 7.50
C GLU A 33 15.63 12.78 7.67
N LEU A 34 14.78 11.75 7.76
CA LEU A 34 13.34 11.88 7.96
C LEU A 34 12.91 11.64 9.41
N VAL A 35 13.84 11.55 10.36
CA VAL A 35 13.51 11.43 11.79
C VAL A 35 12.75 12.68 12.26
N ASP A 36 11.70 12.47 13.06
CA ASP A 36 10.83 13.51 13.61
C ASP A 36 10.11 14.36 12.55
N LYS A 37 10.07 13.89 11.30
CA LYS A 37 9.40 14.55 10.18
C LYS A 37 8.23 13.68 9.71
N PRO A 38 7.05 14.28 9.43
CA PRO A 38 5.89 13.52 8.95
C PRO A 38 6.16 12.88 7.59
N LYS A 39 5.77 11.61 7.45
CA LYS A 39 5.94 10.77 6.26
C LYS A 39 4.57 10.35 5.75
N ILE A 40 4.07 11.07 4.76
CA ILE A 40 2.76 10.83 4.15
C ILE A 40 2.95 9.92 2.95
N ILE A 41 2.32 8.73 2.99
CA ILE A 41 2.37 7.74 1.92
C ILE A 41 0.96 7.59 1.32
N MET A 42 0.82 7.80 0.02
CA MET A 42 -0.43 7.66 -0.71
C MET A 42 -0.30 6.54 -1.74
N ILE A 43 -1.05 5.46 -1.57
CA ILE A 43 -1.00 4.28 -2.43
C ILE A 43 -2.36 4.10 -3.11
N GLN A 44 -2.39 4.32 -4.42
CA GLN A 44 -3.50 3.94 -5.29
C GLN A 44 -3.05 2.73 -6.12
N ALA A 45 -3.67 1.59 -5.88
CA ALA A 45 -3.42 0.38 -6.66
C ALA A 45 -4.74 -0.32 -6.99
N CYS A 46 -4.99 -0.54 -8.27
CA CYS A 46 -6.20 -1.22 -8.70
C CYS A 46 -6.02 -2.73 -8.54
N ARG A 47 -6.90 -3.36 -7.75
CA ARG A 47 -7.04 -4.82 -7.72
C ARG A 47 -7.98 -5.19 -8.87
N GLY A 48 -7.46 -5.70 -9.97
CA GLY A 48 -8.29 -6.15 -11.09
C GLY A 48 -9.31 -7.19 -10.61
N GLY A 49 -10.56 -7.11 -11.06
CA GLY A 49 -11.57 -8.09 -10.64
C GLY A 49 -12.78 -8.14 -11.56
N ILE A 50 -12.78 -9.05 -12.54
CA ILE A 50 -13.99 -9.78 -12.99
C ILE A 50 -13.61 -11.20 -13.47
N HIS A 51 -12.93 -12.02 -12.67
CA HIS A 51 -12.93 -13.49 -12.86
C HIS A 51 -12.66 -14.13 -11.50
N ASN A 52 -13.67 -14.14 -10.64
CA ASN A 52 -13.96 -15.11 -9.57
C ASN A 52 -15.01 -14.47 -8.65
N ALA A 53 -16.23 -14.37 -9.15
CA ALA A 53 -17.42 -14.20 -8.31
C ALA A 53 -17.68 -15.51 -7.55
N VAL A 54 -16.79 -15.89 -6.64
CA VAL A 54 -17.01 -16.94 -5.64
C VAL A 54 -16.30 -16.53 -4.35
N GLY A 55 -17.02 -15.79 -3.50
CA GLY A 55 -16.85 -15.87 -2.04
C GLY A 55 -15.53 -15.38 -1.43
N GLY A 56 -14.84 -14.40 -2.00
CA GLY A 56 -13.81 -13.66 -1.27
C GLY A 56 -14.46 -12.50 -0.54
N ASP A 57 -14.47 -12.52 0.80
CA ASP A 57 -14.85 -11.37 1.62
C ASP A 57 -14.22 -10.10 1.03
N ILE A 58 -15.04 -9.08 0.77
CA ILE A 58 -14.55 -7.73 0.56
C ILE A 58 -14.03 -7.29 1.94
N GLU A 59 -12.85 -7.78 2.30
CA GLU A 59 -12.09 -7.23 3.41
C GLU A 59 -11.68 -5.83 2.94
N GLU A 60 -12.46 -4.86 3.37
CA GLU A 60 -12.14 -3.45 3.31
C GLU A 60 -10.67 -3.31 3.69
N ASP A 61 -9.90 -2.49 2.98
CA ASP A 61 -8.58 -2.08 3.42
C ASP A 61 -8.78 -1.21 4.66
N THR A 62 -9.20 -1.83 5.77
CA THR A 62 -9.36 -1.16 7.06
C THR A 62 -8.05 -0.47 7.27
N ILE A 63 -8.11 0.87 7.36
CA ILE A 63 -6.96 1.71 7.66
C ILE A 63 -6.37 1.13 8.94
N ARG A 64 -5.39 0.25 8.76
CA ARG A 64 -4.50 -0.16 9.82
C ARG A 64 -3.68 1.10 10.01
N PHE A 65 -4.15 1.99 10.88
CA PHE A 65 -3.31 2.88 11.69
C PHE A 65 -2.40 2.00 12.57
N LEU A 66 -1.75 1.02 11.95
CA LEU A 66 -0.72 0.22 12.54
C LEU A 66 0.47 1.15 12.49
N HIS A 67 0.63 1.92 13.56
CA HIS A 67 1.85 2.66 13.86
C HIS A 67 3.00 1.65 13.95
N LYS A 68 3.49 1.19 12.80
CA LYS A 68 4.71 0.37 12.72
C LYS A 68 5.92 1.21 13.13
N GLU A 69 5.88 2.51 12.83
CA GLU A 69 6.89 3.50 13.22
C GLU A 69 6.26 4.87 13.47
N LYS A 70 7.02 5.73 14.16
CA LYS A 70 6.63 7.12 14.42
C LYS A 70 6.55 7.90 13.11
N ASP A 71 5.69 8.91 13.08
CA ASP A 71 5.59 9.92 12.02
C ASP A 71 5.04 9.44 10.66
N PHE A 72 4.53 8.21 10.54
CA PHE A 72 3.91 7.73 9.31
C PHE A 72 2.39 7.93 9.28
N ILE A 73 1.89 8.39 8.13
CA ILE A 73 0.46 8.39 7.79
C ILE A 73 0.32 7.78 6.40
N ALA A 74 -0.51 6.75 6.28
CA ALA A 74 -0.76 6.08 5.01
C ALA A 74 -2.22 6.14 4.61
N LEU A 75 -2.46 6.47 3.33
CA LEU A 75 -3.76 6.47 2.69
C LEU A 75 -3.72 5.45 1.55
N LEU A 76 -4.56 4.41 1.63
CA LEU A 76 -4.61 3.32 0.67
C LEU A 76 -5.96 3.35 -0.05
N SER A 77 -5.95 3.23 -1.36
CA SER A 77 -7.15 3.15 -2.19
C SER A 77 -7.02 2.03 -3.21
N CYS A 78 -8.08 1.22 -3.27
CA CYS A 78 -8.23 0.09 -4.19
C CYS A 78 -9.42 0.25 -5.13
N THR A 79 -9.90 1.48 -5.36
CA THR A 79 -11.02 1.73 -6.26
C THR A 79 -10.73 1.13 -7.65
N PRO A 80 -11.54 0.15 -8.11
CA PRO A 80 -11.39 -0.39 -9.46
C PRO A 80 -11.75 0.69 -10.49
N VAL A 81 -11.15 0.62 -11.67
CA VAL A 81 -11.49 1.51 -12.79
C VAL A 81 -12.89 1.10 -13.27
N GLU A 82 -13.89 1.94 -13.01
CA GLU A 82 -15.18 1.84 -13.70
C GLU A 82 -14.94 2.17 -15.18
N LEU A 83 -15.28 1.22 -16.06
CA LEU A 83 -15.28 1.39 -17.51
C LEU A 83 -16.56 2.09 -17.98
#